data_AF-A0A4S0MND9-F1
#
_entry.id   AF-A0A4S0MND9-F1
#
_cell.length_a   1.000
_cell.length_b   1.000
_cell.length_c   1.000
_cell.angle_alpha   90.00
_cell.angle_beta   90.00
_cell.angle_gamma   90.00
#
_symmetry.space_group_name_H-M   'P 1'
#
loop_
_entity.id
_entity.type
_entity.pdbx_description
1 polymer ?
#
loop_
_entity_poly.entity_id
_entity_poly.type
_entity_poly.pdbx_seq_one_letter_code
_entity_poly.pdbx_strand_id
1 'polypeptide(L)'
;MPDRSFLSWPFFEDRHRELAERLDAWCAKNLPVDRHDVDAACRALVGKLGRDGWLKPTALDPANPGPLDVRTLCITRETLARHDGLAD
;
A
#
# COMPACT_ATOMS: atom_id res chain seq x y z
N MET A 1 -7.51 -3.84 16.34
CA MET A 1 -6.67 -3.95 15.13
C MET A 1 -6.98 -5.26 14.45
N PRO A 2 -7.06 -5.31 13.11
CA PRO A 2 -7.14 -6.57 12.39
C PRO A 2 -5.88 -7.39 12.64
N ASP A 3 -6.00 -8.70 12.46
CA ASP A 3 -4.90 -9.63 12.68
C ASP A 3 -3.73 -9.35 11.73
N ARG A 4 -2.53 -9.21 12.31
CA ARG A 4 -1.26 -9.01 11.60
C ARG A 4 -0.26 -10.13 11.90
N SER A 5 -0.68 -11.19 12.61
CA SER A 5 0.17 -12.32 12.99
C SER A 5 0.78 -13.02 11.77
N PHE A 6 0.08 -12.98 10.63
CA PHE A 6 0.58 -13.52 9.37
C PHE A 6 1.91 -12.92 8.91
N LEU A 7 2.24 -11.69 9.30
CA LEU A 7 3.52 -11.04 8.97
C LEU A 7 4.73 -11.73 9.63
N SER A 8 4.49 -12.60 10.63
CA SER A 8 5.52 -13.42 11.28
C SER A 8 5.73 -14.78 10.62
N TRP A 9 4.91 -15.15 9.64
CA TRP A 9 5.06 -16.41 8.89
C TRP A 9 6.36 -16.42 8.08
N PRO A 10 6.94 -17.61 7.79
CA PRO A 10 8.22 -17.74 7.09
C PRO A 10 8.17 -17.32 5.60
N PHE A 11 7.04 -16.79 5.13
CA PHE A 11 6.89 -16.24 3.78
C PHE A 11 7.29 -14.77 3.69
N PHE A 12 7.37 -14.06 4.82
CA PHE A 12 7.61 -12.63 4.89
C PHE A 12 8.96 -12.29 5.53
N GLU A 13 9.75 -11.52 4.80
CA GLU A 13 11.00 -10.89 5.22
C GLU A 13 10.77 -9.56 5.98
N ASP A 14 11.79 -9.04 6.66
CA ASP A 14 11.70 -7.83 7.50
C ASP A 14 11.21 -6.60 6.71
N ARG A 15 11.64 -6.45 5.45
CA ARG A 15 11.15 -5.36 4.58
C ARG A 15 9.64 -5.34 4.41
N HIS A 16 8.97 -6.51 4.46
CA HIS A 16 7.52 -6.60 4.36
C HIS A 16 6.84 -6.15 5.65
N ARG A 17 7.44 -6.47 6.81
CA ARG A 17 6.96 -6.02 8.13
C ARG A 17 7.06 -4.49 8.23
N GLU A 18 8.21 -3.94 7.87
CA GLU A 18 8.44 -2.50 7.82
C GLU A 18 7.49 -1.79 6.86
N LEU A 19 7.27 -2.35 5.67
CA LEU A 19 6.29 -1.85 4.70
C LEU A 19 4.89 -1.75 5.34
N ALA A 20 4.42 -2.84 5.95
CA ALA A 20 3.09 -2.89 6.57
C ALA A 20 2.94 -1.84 7.68
N GLU A 21 3.96 -1.65 8.53
CA GLU A 21 3.96 -0.63 9.58
C GLU A 21 3.93 0.79 9.02
N ARG A 22 4.80 1.08 8.05
CA ARG A 22 4.91 2.41 7.47
C ARG A 22 3.66 2.80 6.69
N LEU A 23 3.08 1.85 5.95
CA LEU A 23 1.86 2.09 5.18
C LEU A 23 0.64 2.25 6.10
N ASP A 24 0.52 1.43 7.15
CA ASP A 24 -0.59 1.56 8.12
C ASP A 24 -0.55 2.93 8.83
N ALA A 25 0.64 3.41 9.20
CA ALA A 25 0.84 4.75 9.76
C ALA A 25 0.54 5.87 8.75
N TRP A 26 0.78 5.64 7.45
CA TRP A 26 0.43 6.57 6.40
C TRP A 26 -1.09 6.63 6.19
N CYS A 27 -1.76 5.47 6.12
CA CYS A 27 -3.20 5.36 5.98
C CYS A 27 -3.93 6.07 7.12
N ALA A 28 -3.51 5.87 8.37
CA ALA A 28 -4.08 6.52 9.55
C ALA A 28 -4.06 8.06 9.50
N LYS A 29 -3.17 8.65 8.69
CA LYS A 29 -3.05 10.11 8.51
C LYS A 29 -3.75 10.64 7.26
N ASN A 30 -4.02 9.79 6.27
CA ASN A 30 -4.41 10.21 4.93
C ASN A 30 -5.78 9.67 4.47
N LEU A 31 -6.31 8.66 5.16
CA LEU A 31 -7.54 7.96 4.83
C LEU A 31 -8.53 8.00 6.01
N PRO A 32 -9.85 7.87 5.77
CA PRO A 32 -10.50 7.78 4.45
C PRO A 32 -10.50 9.13 3.72
N VAL A 33 -10.78 9.11 2.42
CA VAL A 33 -11.03 10.33 1.64
C VAL A 33 -12.51 10.59 1.45
N ASP A 34 -12.87 11.85 1.22
CA ASP A 34 -14.23 12.22 0.84
C ASP A 34 -14.60 11.61 -0.52
N ARG A 35 -15.81 11.05 -0.61
CA ARG A 35 -16.34 10.33 -1.77
C ARG A 35 -17.44 11.08 -2.51
N HIS A 36 -17.63 12.37 -2.25
CA HIS A 36 -18.64 13.18 -2.95
C HIS A 36 -18.42 13.22 -4.47
N ASP A 37 -17.16 13.39 -4.90
CA ASP A 37 -16.72 13.24 -6.29
C ASP A 37 -15.63 12.15 -6.34
N VAL A 38 -16.04 10.94 -6.70
CA VAL A 38 -15.16 9.76 -6.72
C VAL A 38 -14.02 9.92 -7.72
N ASP A 39 -14.25 10.57 -8.86
CA ASP A 39 -13.22 10.77 -9.88
C ASP A 39 -12.13 11.72 -9.39
N ALA A 40 -12.52 12.84 -8.77
CA ALA A 40 -11.59 13.77 -8.16
C ALA A 40 -10.83 13.12 -7.00
N ALA A 41 -11.52 12.35 -6.16
CA ALA A 41 -10.93 11.61 -5.04
C ALA A 41 -9.87 10.60 -5.51
N CYS A 42 -10.18 9.78 -6.53
CA CYS A 42 -9.25 8.82 -7.12
C CYS A 42 -7.99 9.49 -7.67
N ARG A 43 -8.12 10.59 -8.43
CA ARG A 43 -6.96 11.33 -8.96
C ARG A 43 -6.08 11.88 -7.83
N ALA A 44 -6.70 12.43 -6.79
CA ALA A 44 -5.98 12.95 -5.63
C ALA A 44 -5.27 11.83 -4.85
N LEU A 45 -5.93 10.67 -4.67
CA LEU A 45 -5.39 9.48 -4.03
C LEU A 45 -4.18 8.93 -4.78
N VAL A 46 -4.30 8.66 -6.08
CA VAL A 46 -3.18 8.20 -6.92
C VAL A 46 -2.02 9.19 -6.86
N GLY A 47 -2.32 10.49 -6.88
CA GLY A 47 -1.31 11.53 -6.71
C GLY A 47 -0.59 11.44 -5.36
N LYS A 48 -1.30 11.27 -4.25
CA LYS A 48 -0.72 11.10 -2.90
C LYS A 48 0.12 9.81 -2.82
N LEU A 49 -0.45 8.68 -3.23
CA LEU A 49 0.22 7.38 -3.21
C LEU A 49 1.51 7.37 -4.05
N GLY A 50 1.46 7.97 -5.25
CA GLY A 50 2.62 8.10 -6.12
C GLY A 50 3.70 9.01 -5.55
N ARG A 51 3.34 10.19 -5.04
CA ARG A 51 4.27 11.14 -4.41
C ARG A 51 5.01 10.51 -3.24
N ASP A 52 4.30 9.76 -2.41
CA ASP A 52 4.87 9.16 -1.19
C ASP A 52 5.52 7.79 -1.45
N GLY A 53 5.53 7.35 -2.71
CA GLY A 53 6.30 6.19 -3.19
C GLY A 53 5.60 4.84 -3.05
N TRP A 54 4.34 4.81 -2.65
CA TRP A 54 3.57 3.56 -2.47
C TRP A 54 3.27 2.82 -3.77
N LEU A 55 3.29 3.53 -4.91
CA LEU A 55 3.07 2.94 -6.24
C LEU A 55 4.35 2.40 -6.89
N LYS A 56 5.54 2.61 -6.31
CA LYS A 56 6.80 2.10 -6.89
C LYS A 56 6.80 0.58 -7.11
N PRO A 57 6.26 -0.26 -6.21
CA PRO A 57 6.28 -1.71 -6.40
C PRO A 57 5.39 -2.23 -7.52
N THR A 58 4.56 -1.39 -8.16
CA THR A 58 3.63 -1.82 -9.22
C THR A 58 4.27 -1.94 -10.60
N ALA A 59 5.57 -1.59 -10.73
CA ALA A 59 6.30 -1.64 -11.98
C ALA A 59 7.68 -2.27 -11.77
N LEU A 60 8.23 -2.85 -12.83
CA LEU A 60 9.60 -3.35 -12.85
C LEU A 60 10.56 -2.16 -12.84
N ASP A 61 11.62 -2.25 -12.04
CA ASP A 61 12.72 -1.28 -12.07
C ASP A 61 13.61 -1.58 -13.29
N PRO A 62 13.68 -0.70 -14.31
CA PRO A 62 14.54 -0.93 -15.47
C PRO A 62 16.04 -0.93 -15.13
N ALA A 63 16.43 -0.27 -14.03
CA ALA A 63 17.81 -0.20 -13.59
C ALA A 63 18.22 -1.43 -12.74
N ASN A 64 17.24 -2.12 -12.14
CA ASN A 64 17.45 -3.34 -11.36
C ASN A 64 16.42 -4.40 -11.75
N PRO A 65 16.59 -5.06 -12.91
CA PRO A 65 15.60 -5.98 -13.44
C PRO A 65 15.45 -7.21 -12.54
N GLY A 66 14.24 -7.42 -12.04
CA GLY A 66 13.84 -8.57 -11.22
C GLY A 66 12.32 -8.72 -11.22
N PRO A 67 11.77 -9.87 -10.79
CA PRO A 67 10.33 -10.06 -10.72
C PRO A 67 9.67 -9.09 -9.73
N LEU A 68 8.39 -8.81 -9.93
CA LEU A 68 7.60 -8.06 -8.95
C LEU A 68 7.56 -8.82 -7.62
N ASP A 69 7.78 -8.11 -6.52
CA ASP A 69 7.55 -8.65 -5.18
C ASP A 69 6.05 -8.65 -4.88
N VAL A 70 5.38 -9.73 -5.28
CA VAL A 70 3.92 -9.85 -5.11
C VAL A 70 3.47 -9.80 -3.65
N ARG A 71 4.34 -10.13 -2.68
CA ARG A 71 4.02 -10.02 -1.25
C ARG A 71 3.91 -8.56 -0.82
N THR A 72 4.82 -7.72 -1.30
CA THR A 72 4.75 -6.26 -1.13
C THR A 72 3.46 -5.70 -1.72
N LEU A 73 3.05 -6.15 -2.92
CA LEU A 73 1.79 -5.73 -3.55
C LEU A 73 0.57 -6.17 -2.73
N CYS A 74 0.51 -7.44 -2.30
CA CYS A 74 -0.58 -7.95 -1.47
C CYS A 74 -0.72 -7.20 -0.15
N ILE A 75 0.38 -6.97 0.58
CA ILE A 75 0.37 -6.22 1.84
C ILE A 75 -0.10 -4.78 1.63
N THR A 76 0.33 -4.15 0.53
CA THR A 76 -0.06 -2.77 0.18
C THR A 76 -1.57 -2.69 -0.01
N ARG A 77 -2.11 -3.56 -0.88
CA ARG A 77 -3.54 -3.67 -1.18
C ARG A 77 -4.38 -3.97 0.04
N GLU A 78 -4.01 -4.99 0.81
CA GLU A 78 -4.70 -5.37 2.05
C GLU A 78 -4.74 -4.21 3.06
N THR A 79 -3.62 -3.51 3.23
CA THR A 79 -3.53 -2.39 4.16
C THR A 79 -4.38 -1.21 3.69
N LEU A 80 -4.39 -0.88 2.40
CA LEU A 80 -5.22 0.19 1.85
C LEU A 80 -6.71 -0.13 2.01
N ALA A 81 -7.14 -1.31 1.56
CA ALA A 81 -8.54 -1.73 1.60
C ALA A 81 -9.15 -1.75 3.01
N ARG A 82 -8.34 -2.07 4.02
CA ARG A 82 -8.74 -2.05 5.43
C ARG A 82 -9.07 -0.65 5.95
N HIS A 83 -8.44 0.39 5.42
CA HIS A 83 -8.67 1.78 5.81
C HIS A 83 -9.68 2.48 4.91
N ASP A 84 -9.58 2.28 3.60
CA ASP A 84 -10.47 2.85 2.60
C ASP A 84 -10.47 1.98 1.34
N GLY A 85 -11.58 1.33 1.02
CA GLY A 85 -11.69 0.51 -0.19
C GLY A 85 -11.56 1.28 -1.51
N LEU A 86 -11.60 2.61 -1.50
CA LEU A 86 -11.28 3.42 -2.69
C LEU A 86 -9.77 3.61 -2.90
N ALA A 87 -8.98 3.40 -1.84
CA ALA A 87 -7.52 3.53 -1.88
C ALA A 87 -6.81 2.25 -2.36
N ASP A 88 -7.49 1.10 -2.36
CA ASP A 88 -7.05 -0.16 -3.00
C ASP A 88 -7.37 -0.17 -4.50
#